data_AF-M1LMX5-F1
#
_entry.id   AF-M1LMX5-F1
#
_cell.length_a   1.000
_cell.length_b   1.000
_cell.length_c   1.000
_cell.angle_alpha   90.00
_cell.angle_beta   90.00
_cell.angle_gamma   90.00
#
_symmetry.space_group_name_H-M   'P 1'
#
loop_
_entity.id
_entity.type
_entity.pdbx_description
1 polymer ?
#
loop_
_entity_poly.entity_id
_entity_poly.type
_entity_poly.pdbx_seq_one_letter_code
_entity_poly.pdbx_strand_id
1 'polypeptide(L)'
;MDGLGFKKDRYVFASAPSMMVLGDGNESNKSKQISLFLNELNTYNVLLKDLVNFPLRENDRNVSLNVAYYIISDEEILQKVIEKKDLPIGKLSKLTRLKPEYLEKLRDYILAYYIVLNNPYYKSLQDSLRIKLKEDNNVINISNKNEKIHKGLAVKLVGRAVYILTSKGEFFKIKTSDKVSVGEIAEGKEKRFFRNYRIHISILLFVLILIGSGIIIQYRTTQSTIVIETSSNIKIHINKFNKVIYMYSPTEKGKELINSIDVENKDVDEAISKTFEYAVKNQMIDLSKKTLMTISGQPLKYGTLIKTNKVISENKVPIIINNSGNQQNLPKDQSEDETKK
;
A
#
# COMPACT_ATOMS: atom_id res chain seq x y z
N MET A 1 21.40 -22.93 -47.10
CA MET A 1 20.71 -23.48 -45.90
C MET A 1 19.62 -22.49 -45.55
N ASP A 2 18.40 -22.76 -45.99
CA ASP A 2 17.26 -21.88 -45.75
C ASP A 2 16.89 -21.93 -44.27
N GLY A 3 17.29 -20.88 -43.53
CA GLY A 3 16.94 -20.74 -42.13
C GLY A 3 15.42 -20.71 -41.98
N LEU A 4 14.86 -21.66 -41.22
CA LEU A 4 13.45 -21.68 -40.84
C LEU A 4 13.10 -20.34 -40.16
N GLY A 5 12.46 -19.45 -40.92
CA GLY A 5 12.02 -18.16 -40.40
C GLY A 5 11.08 -18.32 -39.21
N PHE A 6 11.28 -17.50 -38.17
CA PHE A 6 10.44 -17.54 -36.97
C PHE A 6 8.96 -17.31 -37.31
N LYS A 7 8.10 -18.24 -36.88
CA LYS A 7 6.64 -18.14 -36.97
C LYS A 7 6.03 -18.04 -35.57
N LYS A 8 5.61 -16.82 -35.20
CA LYS A 8 5.09 -16.49 -33.85
C LYS A 8 3.88 -17.31 -33.37
N ASP A 9 3.18 -17.94 -34.30
CA ASP A 9 1.86 -18.55 -34.10
C ASP A 9 1.81 -19.99 -34.65
N ARG A 10 2.97 -20.66 -34.81
CA ARG A 10 3.00 -22.03 -35.36
C ARG A 10 2.33 -23.02 -34.41
N TYR A 11 2.65 -22.91 -33.13
CA TYR A 11 2.13 -23.75 -32.05
C TYR A 11 1.25 -22.95 -31.09
N VAL A 12 0.21 -23.58 -30.57
CA VAL A 12 -0.68 -23.00 -29.55
C VAL A 12 -0.97 -24.01 -28.44
N PHE A 13 -1.17 -23.50 -27.23
CA PHE A 13 -1.71 -24.28 -26.14
C PHE A 13 -3.21 -24.51 -26.34
N ALA A 14 -3.67 -25.76 -26.16
CA ALA A 14 -5.06 -26.14 -26.35
C ALA A 14 -5.76 -26.52 -25.04
N SER A 15 -7.04 -26.15 -24.92
CA SER A 15 -7.92 -26.60 -23.84
C SER A 15 -8.41 -28.03 -24.14
N ALA A 16 -7.99 -29.03 -23.37
CA ALA A 16 -8.82 -30.22 -23.14
C ALA A 16 -8.80 -30.58 -21.66
N PRO A 17 -9.88 -31.21 -21.16
CA PRO A 17 -9.75 -32.02 -19.96
C PRO A 17 -8.61 -33.01 -20.21
N SER A 18 -7.61 -33.01 -19.34
CA SER A 18 -6.53 -33.97 -19.44
C SER A 18 -7.16 -35.36 -19.34
N MET A 19 -7.24 -36.08 -20.47
CA MET A 19 -7.31 -37.54 -20.45
C MET A 19 -5.94 -38.05 -19.98
N MET A 20 -5.52 -37.70 -18.78
CA MET A 20 -4.65 -38.57 -18.00
C MET A 20 -5.57 -39.64 -17.42
N VAL A 21 -5.92 -40.57 -18.30
CA VAL A 21 -6.46 -41.87 -17.95
C VAL A 21 -5.39 -42.56 -17.12
N LEU A 22 -5.77 -42.92 -15.89
CA LEU A 22 -5.33 -44.09 -15.12
C LEU A 22 -3.81 -44.33 -14.99
N GLY A 23 -3.33 -44.25 -13.75
CA GLY A 23 -2.85 -45.49 -13.12
C GLY A 23 -1.45 -46.03 -13.47
N ASP A 24 -0.53 -45.28 -14.07
CA ASP A 24 0.87 -45.73 -14.07
C ASP A 24 1.54 -45.40 -12.73
N GLY A 25 1.73 -46.44 -11.91
CA GLY A 25 2.27 -46.45 -10.54
C GLY A 25 3.73 -45.97 -10.39
N ASN A 26 4.12 -44.89 -11.07
CA ASN A 26 5.47 -44.34 -11.13
C ASN A 26 5.55 -42.89 -10.58
N GLU A 27 4.79 -42.59 -9.53
CA GLU A 27 4.79 -41.28 -8.84
C GLU A 27 6.18 -40.82 -8.38
N SER A 28 7.03 -41.77 -7.96
CA SER A 28 8.44 -41.52 -7.61
C SER A 28 9.24 -40.96 -8.79
N ASN A 29 8.97 -41.40 -10.02
CA ASN A 29 9.65 -40.88 -11.20
C ASN A 29 9.15 -39.48 -11.58
N LYS A 30 7.83 -39.23 -11.47
CA LYS A 30 7.24 -37.90 -11.75
C LYS A 30 7.76 -36.84 -10.78
N SER A 31 7.76 -37.14 -9.49
CA SER A 31 8.29 -36.23 -8.45
C SER A 31 9.78 -35.92 -8.64
N LYS A 32 10.59 -36.91 -9.05
CA LYS A 32 12.00 -36.69 -9.42
C LYS A 32 12.15 -35.74 -10.62
N GLN A 33 11.38 -35.94 -11.69
CA GLN A 33 11.40 -35.06 -12.86
C GLN A 33 11.04 -33.62 -12.48
N ILE A 34 10.00 -33.44 -11.66
CA ILE A 34 9.58 -32.13 -11.18
C ILE A 34 10.65 -31.48 -10.30
N SER A 35 11.28 -32.23 -9.41
CA SER A 35 12.38 -31.73 -8.57
C SER A 35 13.55 -31.23 -9.42
N LEU A 36 13.96 -32.01 -10.42
CA LEU A 36 14.99 -31.62 -11.38
C LEU A 36 14.60 -30.36 -12.15
N PHE A 37 13.36 -30.29 -12.65
CA PHE A 37 12.83 -29.11 -13.33
C PHE A 37 12.89 -27.85 -12.45
N LEU A 38 12.46 -27.94 -11.19
CA LEU A 38 12.50 -26.81 -10.27
C LEU A 38 13.93 -26.37 -9.94
N ASN A 39 14.86 -27.32 -9.84
CA ASN A 39 16.27 -27.00 -9.67
C ASN A 39 16.82 -26.32 -10.92
N GLU A 40 16.48 -26.82 -12.12
CA GLU A 40 16.91 -26.21 -13.38
C GLU A 40 16.35 -24.79 -13.53
N LEU A 41 15.07 -24.54 -13.22
CA LEU A 41 14.51 -23.18 -13.18
C LEU A 41 15.38 -22.22 -12.35
N ASN A 42 15.81 -22.64 -11.15
CA ASN A 42 16.66 -21.82 -10.30
C ASN A 42 18.04 -21.55 -10.94
N THR A 43 18.60 -22.51 -11.70
CA THR A 43 19.88 -22.28 -12.43
C THR A 43 19.78 -21.22 -13.52
N TYR A 44 18.58 -21.00 -14.07
CA TYR A 44 18.29 -19.92 -15.03
C TYR A 44 17.76 -18.64 -14.35
N ASN A 45 17.86 -18.56 -13.01
CA ASN A 45 17.31 -17.47 -12.20
C ASN A 45 15.79 -17.26 -12.41
N VAL A 46 15.06 -18.31 -12.77
CA VAL A 46 13.59 -18.29 -12.90
C VAL A 46 12.96 -18.82 -11.62
N LEU A 47 12.17 -17.99 -10.94
CA LEU A 47 11.52 -18.39 -9.69
C LEU A 47 10.09 -18.87 -9.99
N LEU A 48 9.73 -20.07 -9.54
CA LEU A 48 8.36 -20.60 -9.71
C LEU A 48 7.29 -19.62 -9.17
N LYS A 49 7.61 -18.90 -8.08
CA LYS A 49 6.71 -17.88 -7.53
C LYS A 49 6.43 -16.75 -8.51
N ASP A 50 7.37 -16.40 -9.39
CA ASP A 50 7.23 -15.29 -10.32
C ASP A 50 6.41 -15.70 -11.54
N LEU A 51 6.58 -16.94 -12.03
CA LEU A 51 5.68 -17.54 -13.02
C LEU A 51 4.22 -17.53 -12.55
N VAL A 52 3.99 -17.81 -11.27
CA VAL A 52 2.65 -17.82 -10.66
C VAL A 52 2.12 -16.41 -10.40
N ASN A 53 2.99 -15.54 -9.90
CA ASN A 53 2.58 -14.20 -9.52
C ASN A 53 2.32 -13.35 -10.76
N PHE A 54 3.13 -13.46 -11.81
CA PHE A 54 3.05 -12.69 -13.05
C PHE A 54 2.54 -13.55 -14.23
N PRO A 55 1.29 -14.06 -14.18
CA PRO A 55 0.80 -14.95 -15.22
C PRO A 55 0.64 -14.22 -16.55
N LEU A 56 1.07 -14.87 -17.63
CA LEU A 56 0.90 -14.37 -18.99
C LEU A 56 -0.51 -14.62 -19.53
N ARG A 57 -0.97 -13.69 -20.39
CA ARG A 57 -2.17 -13.87 -21.21
C ARG A 57 -1.94 -14.99 -22.23
N GLU A 58 -3.01 -15.59 -22.73
CA GLU A 58 -2.94 -16.71 -23.68
C GLU A 58 -2.05 -16.42 -24.90
N ASN A 59 -2.22 -15.26 -25.54
CA ASN A 59 -1.38 -14.86 -26.67
C ASN A 59 0.11 -14.78 -26.28
N ASP A 60 0.42 -14.18 -25.13
CA ASP A 60 1.79 -14.05 -24.64
C ASP A 60 2.41 -15.42 -24.33
N ARG A 61 1.63 -16.38 -23.80
CA ARG A 61 2.08 -17.77 -23.59
C ARG A 61 2.36 -18.49 -24.91
N ASN A 62 1.48 -18.34 -25.90
CA ASN A 62 1.69 -18.92 -27.23
C ASN A 62 2.94 -18.33 -27.90
N VAL A 63 3.18 -17.02 -27.80
CA VAL A 63 4.43 -16.41 -28.30
C VAL A 63 5.63 -17.02 -27.56
N SER A 64 5.57 -17.10 -26.23
CA SER A 64 6.66 -17.66 -25.41
C SER A 64 6.98 -19.11 -25.81
N LEU A 65 5.96 -19.92 -26.07
CA LEU A 65 6.08 -21.29 -26.55
C LEU A 65 6.80 -21.37 -27.91
N ASN A 66 6.39 -20.53 -28.87
CA ASN A 66 7.01 -20.52 -30.19
C ASN A 66 8.46 -20.02 -30.14
N VAL A 67 8.78 -19.07 -29.26
CA VAL A 67 10.17 -18.64 -29.03
C VAL A 67 10.99 -19.78 -28.41
N ALA A 68 10.43 -20.53 -27.46
CA ALA A 68 11.10 -21.71 -26.89
C ALA A 68 11.41 -22.77 -27.95
N TYR A 69 10.45 -23.10 -28.83
CA TYR A 69 10.71 -24.01 -29.96
C TYR A 69 11.75 -23.47 -30.93
N TYR A 70 11.75 -22.17 -31.18
CA TYR A 70 12.74 -21.53 -32.03
C TYR A 70 14.15 -21.64 -31.45
N ILE A 71 14.32 -21.42 -30.14
CA ILE A 71 15.58 -21.63 -29.42
C ILE A 71 16.06 -23.08 -29.59
N ILE A 72 15.17 -24.06 -29.39
CA ILE A 72 15.53 -25.49 -29.48
C ILE A 72 15.95 -25.87 -30.91
N SER A 73 15.39 -25.21 -31.93
CA SER A 73 15.65 -25.51 -33.33
C SER A 73 16.90 -24.81 -33.90
N ASP A 74 17.42 -23.78 -33.23
CA ASP A 74 18.58 -23.00 -33.66
C ASP A 74 19.77 -23.29 -32.73
N GLU A 75 20.72 -24.09 -33.21
CA GLU A 75 21.87 -24.57 -32.43
C GLU A 75 22.72 -23.44 -31.85
N GLU A 76 22.91 -22.34 -32.60
CA GLU A 76 23.74 -21.23 -32.14
C GLU A 76 23.04 -20.42 -31.03
N ILE A 77 21.71 -20.30 -31.08
CA ILE A 77 20.94 -19.68 -29.99
C ILE A 77 20.88 -20.61 -28.78
N LEU A 78 20.61 -21.90 -29.01
CA LEU A 78 20.54 -22.92 -27.97
C LEU A 78 21.81 -22.93 -27.12
N GLN A 79 22.97 -22.97 -27.79
CA GLN A 79 24.27 -22.97 -27.11
C GLN A 79 24.45 -21.72 -26.24
N LYS A 80 24.07 -20.54 -26.74
CA LYS A 80 24.13 -19.28 -25.95
C LYS A 80 23.22 -19.31 -24.73
N VAL A 81 22.03 -19.90 -24.84
CA VAL A 81 21.10 -20.05 -23.70
C VAL A 81 21.68 -21.01 -22.66
N ILE A 82 22.28 -22.13 -23.08
CA ILE A 82 22.92 -23.10 -22.20
C ILE A 82 24.08 -22.48 -21.43
N GLU A 83 24.97 -21.76 -22.14
CA GLU A 83 26.17 -21.14 -21.57
C GLU A 83 25.85 -19.99 -20.63
N LYS A 84 24.99 -19.07 -21.06
CA LYS A 84 24.67 -17.86 -20.28
C LYS A 84 23.63 -18.10 -19.20
N LYS A 85 22.91 -19.23 -19.27
CA LYS A 85 21.71 -19.50 -18.45
C LYS A 85 20.69 -18.37 -18.55
N ASP A 86 20.60 -17.74 -19.72
CA ASP A 86 19.72 -16.62 -20.00
C ASP A 86 19.42 -16.49 -21.50
N LEU A 87 18.36 -15.77 -21.85
CA LEU A 87 18.00 -15.46 -23.22
C LEU A 87 18.97 -14.45 -23.85
N PRO A 88 19.51 -14.72 -25.05
CA PRO A 88 20.26 -13.73 -25.81
C PRO A 88 19.30 -12.72 -26.47
N ILE A 89 18.67 -11.85 -25.66
CA ILE A 89 17.57 -10.95 -26.05
C ILE A 89 17.88 -10.15 -27.32
N GLY A 90 19.07 -9.53 -27.40
CA GLY A 90 19.45 -8.74 -28.57
C GLY A 90 19.52 -9.55 -29.87
N LYS A 91 19.94 -10.83 -29.80
CA LYS A 91 19.97 -11.72 -30.97
C LYS A 91 18.57 -12.23 -31.29
N LEU A 92 17.83 -12.68 -30.28
CA LEU A 92 16.46 -13.15 -30.43
C LEU A 92 15.56 -12.06 -31.01
N SER A 93 15.72 -10.81 -30.60
CA SER A 93 14.95 -9.68 -31.11
C SER A 93 15.13 -9.50 -32.63
N LYS A 94 16.37 -9.60 -33.13
CA LYS A 94 16.65 -9.49 -34.57
C LYS A 94 16.05 -10.64 -35.37
N LEU A 95 16.16 -11.87 -34.86
CA LEU A 95 15.73 -13.08 -35.55
C LEU A 95 14.21 -13.29 -35.51
N THR A 96 13.58 -12.99 -34.38
CA THR A 96 12.13 -13.13 -34.19
C THR A 96 11.33 -11.89 -34.60
N ARG A 97 12.02 -10.75 -34.81
CA ARG A 97 11.43 -9.41 -35.02
C ARG A 97 10.56 -8.94 -33.85
N LEU A 98 10.71 -9.54 -32.67
CA LEU A 98 10.06 -9.10 -31.44
C LEU A 98 10.89 -8.01 -30.78
N LYS A 99 10.22 -7.02 -30.19
CA LYS A 99 10.90 -5.94 -29.45
C LYS A 99 11.66 -6.50 -28.23
N PRO A 100 12.86 -6.01 -27.91
CA PRO A 100 13.61 -6.46 -26.73
C PRO A 100 12.79 -6.42 -25.44
N GLU A 101 12.06 -5.33 -25.19
CA GLU A 101 11.25 -5.15 -23.98
C GLU A 101 10.11 -6.18 -23.89
N TYR A 102 9.59 -6.61 -25.05
CA TYR A 102 8.57 -7.64 -25.10
C TYR A 102 9.16 -9.02 -24.81
N LEU A 103 10.36 -9.33 -25.31
CA LEU A 103 11.07 -10.57 -24.97
C LEU A 103 11.44 -10.62 -23.49
N GLU A 104 11.89 -9.51 -22.91
CA GLU A 104 12.18 -9.40 -21.47
C GLU A 104 10.94 -9.68 -20.62
N LYS A 105 9.79 -9.13 -20.99
CA LYS A 105 8.51 -9.43 -20.32
C LYS A 105 8.17 -10.92 -20.35
N LEU A 106 8.53 -11.63 -21.42
CA LEU A 106 8.22 -13.05 -21.63
C LEU A 106 9.31 -13.99 -21.12
N ARG A 107 10.47 -13.45 -20.68
CA ARG A 107 11.72 -14.18 -20.43
C ARG A 107 11.53 -15.45 -19.61
N ASP A 108 10.94 -15.32 -18.42
CA ASP A 108 10.80 -16.42 -17.47
C ASP A 108 9.94 -17.55 -18.03
N TYR A 109 8.88 -17.21 -18.77
CA TYR A 109 8.00 -18.18 -19.41
C TYR A 109 8.68 -18.87 -20.61
N ILE A 110 9.43 -18.11 -21.41
CA ILE A 110 10.23 -18.69 -22.51
C ILE A 110 11.23 -19.70 -21.94
N LEU A 111 11.98 -19.33 -20.91
CA LEU A 111 12.95 -20.22 -20.26
C LEU A 111 12.28 -21.43 -19.62
N ALA A 112 11.16 -21.26 -18.93
CA ALA A 112 10.41 -22.37 -18.35
C ALA A 112 9.93 -23.37 -19.40
N TYR A 113 9.38 -22.90 -20.53
CA TYR A 113 8.96 -23.77 -21.63
C TYR A 113 10.14 -24.41 -22.34
N TYR A 114 11.22 -23.67 -22.58
CA TYR A 114 12.46 -24.20 -23.13
C TYR A 114 12.98 -25.36 -22.29
N ILE A 115 13.09 -25.19 -20.97
CA ILE A 115 13.57 -26.24 -20.05
C ILE A 115 12.70 -27.50 -20.15
N VAL A 116 11.37 -27.34 -20.10
CA VAL A 116 10.43 -28.48 -20.19
C VAL A 116 10.55 -29.21 -21.53
N LEU A 117 10.65 -28.48 -22.63
CA LEU A 117 10.61 -29.03 -23.98
C LEU A 117 11.95 -29.59 -24.47
N ASN A 118 13.07 -29.00 -24.03
CA ASN A 118 14.41 -29.39 -24.48
C ASN A 118 14.91 -30.66 -23.77
N ASN A 119 14.50 -30.89 -22.52
CA ASN A 119 15.02 -32.00 -21.73
C ASN A 119 14.12 -33.26 -21.86
N PRO A 120 14.60 -34.35 -22.48
CA PRO A 120 13.79 -35.57 -22.69
C PRO A 120 13.41 -36.28 -21.39
N TYR A 121 14.12 -36.02 -20.29
CA TYR A 121 13.76 -36.58 -18.97
C TYR A 121 12.48 -35.98 -18.41
N TYR A 122 11.97 -34.86 -18.93
CA TYR A 122 10.78 -34.17 -18.43
C TYR A 122 9.48 -34.61 -19.11
N LYS A 123 9.42 -35.87 -19.56
CA LYS A 123 8.28 -36.42 -20.29
C LYS A 123 6.94 -36.22 -19.57
N SER A 124 6.88 -36.36 -18.23
CA SER A 124 5.65 -36.13 -17.47
C SER A 124 5.17 -34.66 -17.49
N LEU A 125 6.09 -33.71 -17.52
CA LEU A 125 5.79 -32.28 -17.68
C LEU A 125 5.37 -31.98 -19.12
N GLN A 126 6.07 -32.56 -20.11
CA GLN A 126 5.72 -32.41 -21.52
C GLN A 126 4.32 -32.95 -21.82
N ASP A 127 4.00 -34.15 -21.31
CA ASP A 127 2.69 -34.79 -21.49
C ASP A 127 1.57 -34.04 -20.75
N SER A 128 1.91 -33.25 -19.73
CA SER A 128 0.94 -32.37 -19.06
C SER A 128 0.53 -31.18 -19.94
N LEU A 129 1.36 -30.77 -20.90
CA LEU A 129 1.11 -29.67 -21.82
C LEU A 129 0.39 -30.15 -23.07
N ARG A 130 -0.65 -29.43 -23.49
CA ARG A 130 -1.36 -29.73 -24.74
C ARG A 130 -0.99 -28.72 -25.80
N ILE A 131 -0.04 -29.08 -26.66
CA ILE A 131 0.45 -28.23 -27.74
C ILE A 131 -0.10 -28.74 -29.07
N LYS A 132 -0.64 -27.84 -29.90
CA LYS A 132 -1.16 -28.14 -31.24
C LYS A 132 -0.61 -27.16 -32.28
N LEU A 133 -0.66 -27.55 -33.55
CA LEU A 133 -0.46 -26.61 -34.66
C LEU A 133 -1.70 -25.71 -34.77
N LYS A 134 -1.48 -24.42 -35.04
CA LYS A 134 -2.58 -23.44 -35.13
C LYS A 134 -3.51 -23.67 -36.33
N GLU A 135 -3.03 -24.36 -37.37
CA GLU A 135 -3.78 -24.65 -38.60
C GLU A 135 -4.93 -25.67 -38.36
N ASP A 136 -4.93 -26.38 -37.22
CA ASP A 136 -6.03 -27.25 -36.79
C ASP A 136 -7.18 -26.42 -36.18
N ASN A 137 -7.93 -25.72 -37.04
CA ASN A 137 -9.06 -24.87 -36.69
C ASN A 137 -10.31 -25.65 -36.23
N ASN A 138 -10.23 -26.36 -35.10
CA ASN A 138 -11.41 -26.87 -34.38
C ASN A 138 -11.16 -26.93 -32.87
N VAL A 139 -10.95 -25.77 -32.24
CA VAL A 139 -10.95 -25.65 -30.78
C VAL A 139 -12.00 -24.65 -30.35
N ILE A 140 -13.18 -25.18 -30.02
CA ILE A 140 -14.26 -24.44 -29.38
C ILE A 140 -13.79 -24.03 -27.98
N ASN A 141 -13.70 -22.72 -27.73
CA ASN A 141 -13.44 -22.16 -26.42
C ASN A 141 -14.73 -22.23 -25.59
N ILE A 142 -14.91 -23.30 -24.81
CA ILE A 142 -15.94 -23.34 -23.75
C ILE A 142 -15.37 -22.58 -22.55
N SER A 143 -15.63 -21.28 -22.46
CA SER A 143 -15.39 -20.50 -21.25
C SER A 143 -16.61 -20.58 -20.35
N ASN A 144 -16.68 -21.59 -19.47
CA ASN A 144 -17.67 -21.59 -18.40
C ASN A 144 -17.28 -20.55 -17.35
N LYS A 145 -18.22 -19.62 -17.09
CA LYS A 145 -18.01 -18.34 -16.41
C LYS A 145 -18.19 -18.42 -14.88
N ASN A 146 -18.24 -19.62 -14.30
CA ASN A 146 -18.51 -19.78 -12.87
C ASN A 146 -17.28 -20.37 -12.18
N GLU A 147 -16.74 -19.58 -11.23
CA GLU A 147 -15.56 -19.85 -10.39
C GLU A 147 -14.41 -20.58 -11.09
N LYS A 148 -13.34 -19.87 -11.48
CA LYS A 148 -12.16 -20.44 -12.14
C LYS A 148 -11.46 -21.47 -11.24
N ILE A 149 -11.98 -22.68 -11.24
CA ILE A 149 -11.32 -23.87 -10.76
C ILE A 149 -10.24 -24.19 -11.79
N HIS A 150 -9.01 -24.25 -11.32
CA HIS A 150 -7.86 -24.58 -12.17
C HIS A 150 -7.45 -26.01 -11.90
N LYS A 151 -7.14 -26.74 -12.96
CA LYS A 151 -6.70 -28.14 -12.94
C LYS A 151 -5.36 -28.29 -13.64
N GLY A 152 -4.43 -29.02 -13.03
CA GLY A 152 -3.09 -29.21 -13.59
C GLY A 152 -2.22 -30.16 -12.78
N LEU A 153 -1.02 -30.42 -13.27
CA LEU A 153 0.00 -31.23 -12.62
C LEU A 153 0.57 -30.50 -11.40
N ALA A 154 0.52 -31.11 -10.22
CA ALA A 154 1.08 -30.56 -8.99
C ALA A 154 2.62 -30.53 -9.05
N VAL A 155 3.21 -29.34 -9.14
CA VAL A 155 4.65 -29.14 -9.23
C VAL A 155 5.31 -28.84 -7.89
N LYS A 156 4.58 -28.26 -6.93
CA LYS A 156 5.14 -27.95 -5.60
C LYS A 156 4.04 -27.83 -4.54
N LEU A 157 4.32 -28.32 -3.34
CA LEU A 157 3.46 -28.16 -2.17
C LEU A 157 4.10 -27.17 -1.18
N VAL A 158 3.34 -26.19 -0.71
CA VAL A 158 3.79 -25.25 0.34
C VAL A 158 2.64 -25.02 1.33
N GLY A 159 2.73 -25.66 2.49
CA GLY A 159 1.65 -25.69 3.47
C GLY A 159 0.39 -26.30 2.87
N ARG A 160 -0.74 -25.57 2.90
CA ARG A 160 -2.02 -25.98 2.30
C ARG A 160 -2.22 -25.50 0.85
N ALA A 161 -1.19 -24.97 0.22
CA ALA A 161 -1.26 -24.48 -1.16
C ALA A 161 -0.48 -25.40 -2.10
N VAL A 162 -1.05 -25.64 -3.27
CA VAL A 162 -0.47 -26.46 -4.34
C VAL A 162 -0.17 -25.55 -5.52
N TYR A 163 1.06 -25.63 -6.03
CA TYR A 163 1.45 -25.02 -7.28
C TYR A 163 1.21 -26.02 -8.40
N ILE A 164 0.53 -25.61 -9.46
CA ILE A 164 0.17 -26.47 -10.60
C ILE A 164 0.67 -25.92 -11.93
N LEU A 165 0.97 -26.82 -12.87
CA LEU A 165 1.14 -26.54 -14.29
C LEU A 165 -0.09 -27.04 -15.06
N THR A 166 -0.80 -26.14 -15.75
CA THR A 166 -1.99 -26.50 -16.53
C THR A 166 -1.61 -26.98 -17.93
N SER A 167 -2.54 -27.66 -18.60
CA SER A 167 -2.39 -28.05 -20.01
C SER A 167 -2.24 -26.86 -20.97
N LYS A 168 -2.61 -25.66 -20.50
CA LYS A 168 -2.45 -24.40 -21.23
C LYS A 168 -1.10 -23.71 -20.99
N GLY A 169 -0.17 -24.38 -20.32
CA GLY A 169 1.12 -23.82 -19.93
C GLY A 169 1.04 -22.75 -18.85
N GLU A 170 -0.05 -22.71 -18.06
CA GLU A 170 -0.19 -21.73 -16.97
C GLU A 170 0.36 -22.29 -15.66
N PHE A 171 0.94 -21.41 -14.86
CA PHE A 171 1.36 -21.72 -13.50
C PHE A 171 0.40 -21.07 -12.52
N PHE A 172 -0.28 -21.87 -11.70
CA PHE A 172 -1.19 -21.36 -10.68
C PHE A 172 -0.80 -21.84 -9.28
N LYS A 173 -1.19 -21.06 -8.28
CA LYS A 173 -1.23 -21.48 -6.88
C LYS A 173 -2.68 -21.65 -6.46
N ILE A 174 -3.06 -22.88 -6.19
CA ILE A 174 -4.42 -23.26 -5.83
C ILE A 174 -4.52 -23.70 -4.38
N LYS A 175 -5.73 -23.61 -3.83
CA LYS A 175 -6.13 -24.31 -2.61
C LYS A 175 -7.01 -25.49 -3.02
N THR A 176 -6.61 -26.68 -2.61
CA THR A 176 -7.36 -27.92 -2.83
C THR A 176 -7.95 -28.42 -1.50
N SER A 177 -9.05 -29.17 -1.57
CA SER A 177 -9.64 -29.91 -0.43
C SER A 177 -8.90 -31.21 -0.16
N ASP A 178 -8.32 -31.80 -1.20
CA ASP A 178 -7.85 -33.19 -1.17
C ASP A 178 -6.37 -33.23 -0.84
N LYS A 179 -5.91 -34.35 -0.26
CA LYS A 179 -4.48 -34.56 -0.03
C LYS A 179 -3.84 -34.91 -1.37
N VAL A 180 -2.99 -34.01 -1.87
CA VAL A 180 -2.32 -34.12 -3.17
C VAL A 180 -0.82 -34.24 -2.96
N SER A 181 -0.17 -35.14 -3.71
CA SER A 181 1.28 -35.28 -3.78
C SER A 181 1.86 -34.59 -5.03
N VAL A 182 3.16 -34.26 -5.00
CA VAL A 182 3.85 -33.73 -6.19
C VAL A 182 3.86 -34.79 -7.29
N GLY A 183 3.46 -34.41 -8.50
CA GLY A 183 3.33 -35.32 -9.65
C GLY A 183 1.91 -35.85 -9.91
N GLU A 184 0.96 -35.57 -9.01
CA GLU A 184 -0.46 -35.88 -9.20
C GLU A 184 -1.20 -34.73 -9.89
N ILE A 185 -2.40 -35.01 -10.40
CA ILE A 185 -3.29 -33.97 -10.92
C ILE A 185 -4.05 -33.34 -9.75
N ALA A 186 -3.96 -32.03 -9.63
CA ALA A 186 -4.63 -31.25 -8.61
C ALA A 186 -5.66 -30.30 -9.21
N GLU A 187 -6.74 -30.10 -8.49
CA GLU A 187 -7.82 -29.19 -8.85
C GLU A 187 -8.20 -28.31 -7.66
N GLY A 188 -8.46 -27.02 -7.92
CA GLY A 188 -8.82 -26.10 -6.84
C GLY A 188 -8.96 -24.64 -7.26
N LYS A 189 -9.34 -23.81 -6.28
CA LYS A 189 -9.52 -22.37 -6.48
C LYS A 189 -8.20 -21.61 -6.37
N GLU A 190 -8.02 -20.61 -7.22
CA GLU A 190 -6.83 -19.76 -7.22
C GLU A 190 -6.69 -18.96 -5.92
N LYS A 191 -5.51 -19.01 -5.28
CA LYS A 191 -5.18 -18.15 -4.14
C LYS A 191 -4.64 -16.81 -4.66
N ARG A 192 -5.51 -15.83 -4.83
CA ARG A 192 -5.11 -14.47 -5.22
C ARG A 192 -4.18 -13.85 -4.17
N PHE A 193 -3.03 -13.34 -4.60
CA PHE A 193 -2.11 -12.60 -3.76
C PHE A 193 -2.53 -11.12 -3.66
N PHE A 194 -2.23 -10.43 -2.56
CA PHE A 194 -2.54 -9.00 -2.31
C PHE A 194 -1.79 -8.00 -3.24
N ARG A 195 -1.33 -8.43 -4.42
CA ARG A 195 -0.45 -7.66 -5.29
C ARG A 195 -1.09 -6.38 -5.81
N ASN A 196 -2.38 -6.41 -6.14
CA ASN A 196 -3.05 -5.25 -6.71
C ASN A 196 -3.14 -4.07 -5.73
N TYR A 197 -2.98 -4.29 -4.42
CA TYR A 197 -3.09 -3.25 -3.42
C TYR A 197 -1.76 -2.60 -3.03
N ARG A 198 -0.59 -3.14 -3.43
CA ARG A 198 0.70 -2.56 -2.99
C ARG A 198 0.85 -1.09 -3.39
N ILE A 199 0.54 -0.75 -4.63
CA ILE A 199 0.58 0.63 -5.12
C ILE A 199 -0.50 1.48 -4.43
N HIS A 200 -1.71 0.95 -4.26
CA HIS A 200 -2.80 1.65 -3.56
C HIS A 200 -2.47 1.95 -2.09
N ILE A 201 -1.81 1.02 -1.40
CA ILE A 201 -1.35 1.18 -0.02
C ILE A 201 -0.27 2.27 0.06
N SER A 202 0.70 2.26 -0.87
CA SER A 202 1.74 3.31 -0.91
C SER A 202 1.14 4.71 -1.15
N ILE A 203 0.18 4.83 -2.07
CA ILE A 203 -0.52 6.11 -2.34
C ILE A 203 -1.30 6.56 -1.10
N LEU A 204 -2.04 5.66 -0.46
CA LEU A 204 -2.80 5.97 0.75
C LEU A 204 -1.88 6.47 1.87
N LEU A 205 -0.74 5.83 2.07
CA LEU A 205 0.22 6.19 3.12
C LEU A 205 0.85 7.56 2.85
N PHE A 206 1.15 7.87 1.57
CA PHE A 206 1.62 9.20 1.17
C PHE A 206 0.58 10.30 1.43
N VAL A 207 -0.69 10.03 1.11
CA VAL A 207 -1.79 10.98 1.39
C VAL A 207 -1.96 11.22 2.89
N LEU A 208 -1.86 10.19 3.72
CA LEU A 208 -1.91 10.32 5.18
C LEU A 208 -0.76 11.19 5.72
N ILE A 209 0.45 11.07 5.17
CA ILE A 209 1.58 11.91 5.54
C ILE A 209 1.28 13.38 5.21
N LEU A 210 0.77 13.68 4.01
CA LEU A 210 0.43 15.05 3.61
C LEU A 210 -0.64 15.67 4.52
N ILE A 211 -1.70 14.91 4.84
CA ILE A 211 -2.75 15.34 5.76
C ILE A 211 -2.17 15.61 7.16
N GLY A 212 -1.34 14.68 7.67
CA GLY A 212 -0.69 14.83 8.98
C GLY A 212 0.21 16.07 9.04
N SER A 213 1.03 16.30 8.02
CA SER A 213 1.87 17.51 7.92
C SER A 213 1.03 18.79 7.91
N GLY A 214 -0.08 18.82 7.15
CA GLY A 214 -0.99 19.96 7.12
C GLY A 214 -1.61 20.27 8.49
N ILE A 215 -2.01 19.24 9.25
CA ILE A 215 -2.53 19.38 10.61
C ILE A 215 -1.46 19.96 11.54
N ILE A 216 -0.23 19.46 11.49
CA ILE A 216 0.88 19.94 12.34
C ILE A 216 1.17 21.42 12.05
N ILE A 217 1.23 21.82 10.78
CA ILE A 217 1.46 23.21 10.37
C ILE A 217 0.35 24.11 10.90
N GLN A 218 -0.91 23.70 10.73
CA GLN A 218 -2.05 24.47 11.24
C GLN A 218 -2.10 24.54 12.77
N TYR A 219 -1.57 23.54 13.46
CA TYR A 219 -1.52 23.53 14.91
C TYR A 219 -0.46 24.48 15.48
N ARG A 220 0.67 24.63 14.78
CA ARG A 220 1.81 25.48 15.21
C ARG A 220 1.72 26.93 14.75
N THR A 221 0.77 27.26 13.90
CA THR A 221 0.60 28.63 13.38
C THR A 221 -0.27 29.45 14.32
N THR A 222 0.25 30.60 14.77
CA THR A 222 -0.53 31.56 15.56
C THR A 222 -1.60 32.20 14.68
N GLN A 223 -2.85 32.08 15.10
CA GLN A 223 -3.99 32.75 14.46
C GLN A 223 -4.41 34.00 15.25
N SER A 224 -4.34 33.95 16.57
CA SER A 224 -4.65 35.09 17.43
C SER A 224 -3.66 35.20 18.58
N THR A 225 -3.45 36.42 19.04
CA THR A 225 -2.61 36.73 20.20
C THR A 225 -3.46 37.47 21.22
N ILE A 226 -3.45 37.00 22.46
CA ILE A 226 -4.17 37.61 23.58
C ILE A 226 -3.14 38.25 24.49
N VAL A 227 -3.33 39.51 24.83
CA VAL A 227 -2.48 40.26 25.76
C VAL A 227 -3.33 40.63 26.97
N ILE A 228 -2.90 40.21 28.15
CA ILE A 228 -3.53 40.55 29.43
C ILE A 228 -2.59 41.51 30.16
N GLU A 229 -3.05 42.73 30.40
CA GLU A 229 -2.31 43.78 31.07
C GLU A 229 -2.46 43.66 32.59
N THR A 230 -1.58 42.87 33.21
CA THR A 230 -1.41 42.84 34.68
C THR A 230 -0.19 43.69 35.07
N SER A 231 0.27 43.61 36.32
CA SER A 231 1.61 44.13 36.70
C SER A 231 2.74 43.54 35.85
N SER A 232 2.49 42.43 35.15
CA SER A 232 3.32 41.84 34.12
C SER A 232 2.49 41.53 32.88
N ASN A 233 2.88 42.04 31.71
CA ASN A 233 2.13 41.78 30.48
C ASN A 233 2.27 40.32 30.05
N ILE A 234 1.16 39.59 30.03
CA ILE A 234 1.12 38.19 29.61
C ILE A 234 0.60 38.11 28.18
N LYS A 235 1.38 37.53 27.27
CA LYS A 235 1.01 37.26 25.88
C LYS A 235 0.72 35.77 25.70
N ILE A 236 -0.42 35.44 25.11
CA ILE A 236 -0.86 34.08 24.82
C ILE A 236 -1.06 33.95 23.32
N HIS A 237 -0.29 33.06 22.69
CA HIS A 237 -0.42 32.76 21.26
C HIS A 237 -1.31 31.54 21.08
N ILE A 238 -2.41 31.70 20.34
CA ILE A 238 -3.36 30.61 20.09
C ILE A 238 -3.45 30.26 18.61
N ASN A 239 -3.66 28.98 18.32
CA ASN A 239 -3.90 28.49 16.97
C ASN A 239 -5.37 28.57 16.59
N LYS A 240 -5.68 28.16 15.36
CA LYS A 240 -7.03 28.15 14.80
C LYS A 240 -8.05 27.27 15.53
N PHE A 241 -7.57 26.37 16.38
CA PHE A 241 -8.39 25.47 17.20
C PHE A 241 -8.60 26.02 18.61
N ASN A 242 -8.25 27.29 18.85
CA ASN A 242 -8.28 27.92 20.16
C ASN A 242 -7.40 27.20 21.20
N LYS A 243 -6.32 26.54 20.75
CA LYS A 243 -5.32 25.95 21.63
C LYS A 243 -4.12 26.86 21.78
N VAL A 244 -3.59 26.92 23.00
CA VAL A 244 -2.37 27.68 23.30
C VAL A 244 -1.17 26.99 22.64
N ILE A 245 -0.46 27.73 21.80
CA ILE A 245 0.80 27.30 21.19
C ILE A 245 1.95 27.60 22.16
N TYR A 246 1.98 28.82 22.72
CA TYR A 246 2.92 29.21 23.75
C TYR A 246 2.44 30.48 24.47
N MET A 247 3.05 30.76 25.62
CA MET A 247 2.88 32.00 26.36
C MET A 247 4.22 32.71 26.56
N TYR A 248 4.18 34.03 26.68
CA TYR A 248 5.36 34.86 26.86
C TYR A 248 5.07 36.04 27.79
N SER A 249 6.03 36.36 28.66
CA SER A 249 6.07 37.59 29.45
C SER A 249 7.50 38.14 29.47
N PRO A 250 7.69 39.47 29.39
CA PRO A 250 9.02 40.07 29.49
C PRO A 250 9.56 40.13 30.94
N THR A 251 8.73 39.93 31.96
CA THR A 251 9.10 40.08 33.37
C THR A 251 9.32 38.72 34.07
N GLU A 252 10.16 38.69 35.11
CA GLU A 252 10.39 37.48 35.91
C GLU A 252 9.11 36.97 36.59
N LYS A 253 8.32 37.86 37.22
CA LYS A 253 7.02 37.49 37.81
C LYS A 253 6.05 36.87 36.80
N GLY A 254 6.08 37.34 35.55
CA GLY A 254 5.23 36.75 34.50
C GLY A 254 5.78 35.41 33.99
N LYS A 255 7.10 35.19 33.99
CA LYS A 255 7.68 33.87 33.70
C LYS A 255 7.33 32.85 34.79
N GLU A 256 7.37 33.26 36.06
CA GLU A 256 6.92 32.44 37.20
C GLU A 256 5.46 32.03 37.04
N LEU A 257 4.58 32.97 36.67
CA LEU A 257 3.18 32.68 36.32
C LEU A 257 3.11 31.61 35.23
N ILE A 258 3.76 31.82 34.09
CA ILE A 258 3.69 30.91 32.92
C ILE A 258 4.14 29.49 33.30
N ASN A 259 5.24 29.37 34.04
CA ASN A 259 5.78 28.07 34.48
C ASN A 259 4.86 27.35 35.48
N SER A 260 4.06 28.09 36.24
CA SER A 260 3.18 27.52 37.27
C SER A 260 1.85 26.98 36.75
N ILE A 261 1.34 27.51 35.63
CA ILE A 261 -0.04 27.23 35.18
C ILE A 261 -0.16 26.05 34.21
N ASP A 262 0.94 25.58 33.61
CA ASP A 262 1.01 24.51 32.59
C ASP A 262 -0.20 24.55 31.63
N VAL A 263 -0.14 25.41 30.60
CA VAL A 263 -1.29 25.61 29.69
C VAL A 263 -0.95 25.44 28.22
N GLU A 264 0.23 24.93 27.88
CA GLU A 264 0.56 24.58 26.50
C GLU A 264 -0.41 23.49 25.98
N ASN A 265 -0.87 23.63 24.75
CA ASN A 265 -1.87 22.77 24.10
C ASN A 265 -3.26 22.74 24.77
N LYS A 266 -3.48 23.52 25.85
CA LYS A 266 -4.78 23.63 26.52
C LYS A 266 -5.68 24.63 25.82
N ASP A 267 -6.96 24.57 26.16
CA ASP A 267 -7.97 25.46 25.62
C ASP A 267 -7.74 26.91 26.05
N VAL A 268 -8.02 27.87 25.17
CA VAL A 268 -7.87 29.29 25.45
C VAL A 268 -8.64 29.74 26.70
N ASP A 269 -9.86 29.22 26.92
CA ASP A 269 -10.66 29.58 28.10
C ASP A 269 -10.01 29.07 29.39
N GLU A 270 -9.46 27.86 29.36
CA GLU A 270 -8.73 27.32 30.52
C GLU A 270 -7.45 28.11 30.79
N ALA A 271 -6.72 28.47 29.74
CA ALA A 271 -5.47 29.21 29.87
C ALA A 271 -5.68 30.62 30.45
N ILE A 272 -6.71 31.32 29.99
CA ILE A 272 -7.06 32.64 30.49
C ILE A 272 -7.57 32.54 31.94
N SER A 273 -8.47 31.59 32.23
CA SER A 273 -8.99 31.32 33.58
C SER A 273 -7.86 31.15 34.59
N LYS A 274 -6.91 30.25 34.32
CA LYS A 274 -5.74 30.01 35.18
C LYS A 274 -4.83 31.22 35.32
N THR A 275 -4.68 32.00 34.24
CA THR A 275 -3.90 33.24 34.28
C THR A 275 -4.52 34.24 35.26
N PHE A 276 -5.85 34.43 35.23
CA PHE A 276 -6.54 35.30 36.18
C PHE A 276 -6.51 34.75 37.62
N GLU A 277 -6.75 33.45 37.83
CA GLU A 277 -6.66 32.84 39.16
C GLU A 277 -5.30 33.09 39.81
N TYR A 278 -4.22 32.85 39.05
CA TYR A 278 -2.86 33.10 39.53
C TYR A 278 -2.62 34.59 39.79
N ALA A 279 -3.03 35.45 38.85
CA ALA A 279 -2.79 36.88 38.94
C ALA A 279 -3.52 37.53 40.13
N VAL A 280 -4.75 37.09 40.43
CA VAL A 280 -5.49 37.53 41.63
C VAL A 280 -4.81 37.04 42.89
N LYS A 281 -4.48 35.74 42.98
CA LYS A 281 -3.84 35.13 44.15
C LYS A 281 -2.51 35.80 44.52
N ASN A 282 -1.76 36.26 43.52
CA ASN A 282 -0.44 36.87 43.68
C ASN A 282 -0.46 38.41 43.57
N GLN A 283 -1.64 39.04 43.67
CA GLN A 283 -1.80 40.50 43.65
C GLN A 283 -1.16 41.18 42.41
N MET A 284 -1.21 40.51 41.26
CA MET A 284 -0.73 41.05 39.99
C MET A 284 -1.76 41.96 39.31
N ILE A 285 -3.01 41.97 39.81
CA ILE A 285 -4.11 42.79 39.30
C ILE A 285 -4.48 43.84 40.34
N ASP A 286 -4.55 45.10 39.90
CA ASP A 286 -5.05 46.22 40.71
C ASP A 286 -6.57 46.30 40.56
N LEU A 287 -7.31 45.87 41.59
CA LEU A 287 -8.78 45.87 41.59
C LEU A 287 -9.38 47.28 41.56
N SER A 288 -8.59 48.34 41.77
CA SER A 288 -9.07 49.72 41.62
C SER A 288 -9.08 50.21 40.16
N LYS A 289 -8.37 49.50 39.26
CA LYS A 289 -8.21 49.86 37.85
C LYS A 289 -8.74 48.77 36.93
N LYS A 290 -9.28 49.18 35.79
CA LYS A 290 -9.74 48.21 34.79
C LYS A 290 -8.54 47.51 34.14
N THR A 291 -8.50 46.18 34.22
CA THR A 291 -7.55 45.32 33.52
C THR A 291 -7.93 45.27 32.04
N LEU A 292 -6.98 45.51 31.12
CA LEU A 292 -7.23 45.40 29.70
C LEU A 292 -6.81 44.03 29.17
N MET A 293 -7.72 43.38 28.45
CA MET A 293 -7.42 42.21 27.62
C MET A 293 -7.57 42.59 26.16
N THR A 294 -6.51 42.46 25.38
CA THR A 294 -6.52 42.75 23.94
C THR A 294 -6.32 41.46 23.15
N ILE A 295 -7.25 41.17 22.23
CA ILE A 295 -7.16 40.06 21.29
C ILE A 295 -6.85 40.65 19.92
N SER A 296 -5.71 40.27 19.35
CA SER A 296 -5.27 40.65 18.01
C SER A 296 -5.26 39.43 17.08
N GLY A 297 -5.61 39.61 15.81
CA GLY A 297 -5.72 38.52 14.83
C GLY A 297 -7.18 38.16 14.59
N GLN A 298 -7.53 36.87 14.66
CA GLN A 298 -8.92 36.45 14.54
C GLN A 298 -9.68 36.64 15.85
N PRO A 299 -10.90 37.20 15.83
CA PRO A 299 -11.66 37.44 17.04
C PRO A 299 -12.09 36.13 17.70
N LEU A 300 -12.10 36.11 19.03
CA LEU A 300 -12.70 35.02 19.78
C LEU A 300 -14.22 35.08 19.63
N LYS A 301 -14.87 33.92 19.55
CA LYS A 301 -16.34 33.84 19.50
C LYS A 301 -16.91 34.30 20.84
N TYR A 302 -18.01 35.04 20.79
CA TYR A 302 -18.70 35.47 22.00
C TYR A 302 -19.29 34.27 22.75
N GLY A 303 -19.24 34.32 24.08
CA GLY A 303 -19.77 33.28 24.97
C GLY A 303 -18.89 32.03 25.12
N THR A 304 -17.69 31.97 24.53
CA THR A 304 -16.81 30.79 24.65
C THR A 304 -15.90 30.79 25.88
N LEU A 305 -15.85 31.90 26.62
CA LEU A 305 -14.96 32.07 27.77
C LEU A 305 -15.68 31.81 29.11
N ILE A 306 -16.34 30.65 29.24
CA ILE A 306 -17.24 30.36 30.37
C ILE A 306 -16.46 30.29 31.69
N LYS A 307 -15.32 29.57 31.70
CA LYS A 307 -14.49 29.42 32.91
C LYS A 307 -13.87 30.75 33.32
N THR A 308 -13.33 31.47 32.33
CA THR A 308 -12.77 32.80 32.53
C THR A 308 -13.80 33.76 33.11
N ASN A 309 -15.02 33.78 32.56
CA ASN A 309 -16.10 34.65 33.05
C ASN A 309 -16.41 34.35 34.52
N LYS A 310 -16.50 33.07 34.89
CA LYS A 310 -16.73 32.65 36.28
C LYS A 310 -15.65 33.18 37.22
N VAL A 311 -14.37 32.97 36.90
CA VAL A 311 -13.24 33.45 37.72
C VAL A 311 -13.25 34.96 37.87
N ILE A 312 -13.51 35.70 36.79
CA ILE A 312 -13.53 37.16 36.85
C ILE A 312 -14.70 37.68 37.70
N SER A 313 -15.89 37.10 37.55
CA SER A 313 -17.08 37.47 38.33
C SER A 313 -16.88 37.18 39.82
N GLU A 314 -16.42 35.97 40.17
CA GLU A 314 -16.19 35.56 41.57
C GLU A 314 -15.16 36.45 42.27
N ASN A 315 -14.10 36.85 41.56
CA ASN A 315 -13.05 37.71 42.09
C ASN A 315 -13.30 39.21 41.87
N LYS A 316 -14.44 39.58 41.29
CA LYS A 316 -14.85 40.97 40.97
C LYS A 316 -13.76 41.75 40.24
N VAL A 317 -13.05 41.11 39.30
CA VAL A 317 -11.96 41.75 38.56
C VAL A 317 -12.56 42.73 37.54
N PRO A 318 -12.31 44.04 37.65
CA PRO A 318 -12.77 44.99 36.65
C PRO A 318 -11.97 44.81 35.35
N ILE A 319 -12.62 44.39 34.26
CA ILE A 319 -11.95 44.08 32.99
C ILE A 319 -12.61 44.78 31.80
N ILE A 320 -11.79 45.14 30.80
CA ILE A 320 -12.20 45.56 29.46
C ILE A 320 -11.61 44.56 28.46
N ILE A 321 -12.43 44.06 27.54
CA ILE A 321 -11.97 43.17 26.47
C ILE A 321 -12.05 43.93 25.14
N ASN A 322 -10.91 44.07 24.47
CA ASN A 322 -10.82 44.52 23.08
C ASN A 322 -10.65 43.31 22.17
N ASN A 323 -11.73 42.87 21.54
CA ASN A 323 -11.74 41.71 20.66
C ASN A 323 -11.56 42.15 19.19
N SER A 324 -10.32 42.25 18.74
CA SER A 324 -9.97 42.65 17.37
C SER A 324 -10.58 43.99 16.93
N GLY A 325 -10.54 44.99 17.81
CA GLY A 325 -11.06 46.34 17.57
C GLY A 325 -12.47 46.58 18.13
N ASN A 326 -13.16 45.55 18.62
CA ASN A 326 -14.46 45.70 19.28
C ASN A 326 -14.29 45.70 20.81
N GLN A 327 -14.51 46.85 21.44
CA GLN A 327 -14.34 47.01 22.89
C GLN A 327 -15.64 46.70 23.63
N GLN A 328 -15.56 45.83 24.64
CA GLN A 328 -16.71 45.40 25.44
C GLN A 328 -16.33 45.26 26.92
N ASN A 329 -17.34 45.47 27.79
CA ASN A 329 -17.30 45.02 29.17
C ASN A 329 -17.78 43.56 29.22
N LEU A 330 -17.44 42.83 30.30
CA LEU A 330 -17.94 41.46 30.47
C LEU A 330 -19.49 41.39 30.42
N PRO A 331 -20.06 40.33 29.84
CA PRO A 331 -21.45 40.00 30.07
C PRO A 331 -21.66 39.68 31.55
N LYS A 332 -22.73 40.20 32.16
CA LYS A 332 -23.11 39.88 33.53
C LYS A 332 -23.40 38.38 33.66
N ASP A 333 -22.90 37.76 34.73
CA ASP A 333 -23.15 36.36 35.03
C ASP A 333 -24.64 36.15 35.31
N GLN A 334 -25.29 35.21 34.63
CA GLN A 334 -26.74 34.97 34.70
C GLN A 334 -27.18 34.34 36.04
N SER A 335 -26.23 34.02 36.92
CA SER A 335 -26.47 33.46 38.25
C SER A 335 -26.96 34.50 39.28
N GLU A 336 -26.78 35.81 39.04
CA GLU A 336 -27.26 36.85 39.96
C GLU A 336 -28.75 37.21 39.78
N ASP A 337 -29.37 36.88 38.64
CA ASP A 337 -30.78 37.23 38.36
C ASP A 337 -31.81 36.23 38.91
N GLU A 338 -31.39 35.05 39.36
CA GLU A 338 -32.30 34.05 39.95
C GLU A 338 -32.60 34.29 41.45
N THR A 339 -31.88 35.19 42.12
CA THR A 339 -32.16 35.56 43.53
C THR A 339 -32.99 36.83 43.70
N LYS A 340 -33.48 37.41 42.59
CA LYS A 340 -34.43 38.52 42.59
C LYS A 340 -35.61 38.23 41.68
N LYS A 341 -36.40 37.20 41.99
CA LYS A 341 -37.78 37.10 41.53
C LYS A 341 -38.67 36.46 42.58
#